data_AF-A0A7K7BEC3-F1
#
_entry.id   AF-A0A7K7BEC3-F1
#
_cell.length_a   1.000
_cell.length_b   1.000
_cell.length_c   1.000
_cell.angle_alpha   90.00
_cell.angle_beta   90.00
_cell.angle_gamma   90.00
#
_symmetry.space_group_name_H-M   'P 1'
#
loop_
_entity.id
_entity.type
_entity.pdbx_description
1 polymer ?
#
loop_
_entity_poly.entity_id
_entity_poly.type
_entity_poly.pdbx_seq_one_letter_code
_entity_poly.pdbx_strand_id
1 'polypeptide(L)'
;PPRDGAAGDLAALAELDETALLGGLRERFLRQQVYTDVGDILIAMNPFQRLPLYGREVSERPRRRGAPRAPAPRCPALSPQVSERYRQHERGTLPPHIFAVADRAYHAMLGRRAAAQSQCVVI
;
A
#
# COMPACT_ATOMS: atom_id res chain seq x y z
N PRO A 1 -20.25 -7.76 -19.31
CA PRO A 1 -18.92 -7.15 -19.41
C PRO A 1 -18.20 -7.14 -18.05
N PRO A 2 -16.96 -7.64 -17.96
CA PRO A 2 -16.17 -7.46 -16.74
C PRO A 2 -15.89 -5.96 -16.58
N ARG A 3 -15.90 -5.50 -15.32
CA ARG A 3 -15.72 -4.09 -14.98
C ARG A 3 -14.22 -3.76 -15.06
N ASP A 4 -13.76 -3.44 -16.26
CA ASP A 4 -12.38 -2.99 -16.51
C ASP A 4 -12.09 -1.80 -15.58
N GLY A 5 -11.24 -2.02 -14.57
CA GLY A 5 -10.86 -1.01 -13.57
C GLY A 5 -11.36 -1.21 -12.13
N ALA A 6 -12.14 -2.25 -11.83
CA ALA A 6 -12.64 -2.49 -10.46
C ALA A 6 -11.54 -2.76 -9.41
N ALA A 7 -10.34 -3.18 -9.82
CA ALA A 7 -9.26 -3.58 -8.90
C ALA A 7 -8.23 -2.48 -8.60
N GLY A 8 -8.31 -1.30 -9.23
CA GLY A 8 -7.34 -0.22 -9.02
C GLY A 8 -5.91 -0.49 -9.56
N ASP A 9 -5.76 -1.53 -10.39
CA ASP A 9 -4.54 -1.84 -11.14
C ASP A 9 -4.64 -1.25 -12.56
N LEU A 10 -3.75 -0.31 -12.90
CA LEU A 10 -3.69 0.29 -14.24
C LEU A 10 -3.01 -0.64 -15.25
N ALA A 11 -2.28 -1.67 -14.84
CA ALA A 11 -1.69 -2.64 -15.77
C ALA A 11 -2.73 -3.61 -16.36
N ALA A 12 -3.96 -3.60 -15.87
CA ALA A 12 -5.07 -4.36 -16.46
C ALA A 12 -5.66 -3.68 -17.71
N LEU A 13 -5.20 -2.48 -18.07
CA LEU A 13 -5.61 -1.79 -19.30
C LEU A 13 -5.12 -2.55 -20.54
N ALA A 14 -5.98 -2.67 -21.55
CA ALA A 14 -5.66 -3.39 -22.80
C ALA A 14 -4.49 -2.76 -23.57
N GLU A 15 -4.31 -1.45 -23.44
CA GLU A 15 -3.16 -0.71 -23.95
C GLU A 15 -2.59 0.17 -22.83
N LEU A 16 -1.36 -0.09 -22.43
CA LEU A 16 -0.65 0.67 -21.41
C LEU A 16 0.41 1.56 -22.07
N ASP A 17 0.00 2.78 -22.43
CA ASP A 17 0.90 3.85 -22.87
C ASP A 17 1.13 4.87 -21.74
N GLU A 18 2.19 5.68 -21.85
CA GLU A 18 2.48 6.80 -20.94
C GLU A 18 1.25 7.71 -20.79
N THR A 19 0.57 8.01 -21.89
CA THR A 19 -0.63 8.86 -21.89
C THR A 19 -1.77 8.25 -21.06
N ALA A 20 -2.01 6.95 -21.22
CA ALA A 20 -3.04 6.21 -20.50
C ALA A 20 -2.71 6.10 -19.01
N LEU A 21 -1.45 5.80 -18.69
CA LEU A 21 -0.95 5.72 -17.32
C LEU A 21 -1.08 7.07 -16.60
N LEU A 22 -0.58 8.14 -17.21
CA LEU A 22 -0.66 9.50 -16.65
C LEU A 22 -2.12 9.96 -16.52
N GLY A 23 -2.97 9.65 -17.50
CA GLY A 23 -4.40 9.93 -17.45
C GLY A 23 -5.09 9.25 -16.28
N GLY A 24 -4.84 7.95 -16.09
CA GLY A 24 -5.38 7.16 -14.99
C GLY A 24 -4.88 7.63 -13.62
N LEU A 25 -3.59 7.92 -13.49
CA LEU A 25 -3.02 8.48 -12.26
C LEU A 25 -3.64 9.83 -11.93
N ARG A 26 -3.81 10.72 -12.91
CA ARG A 26 -4.45 12.03 -12.72
C ARG A 26 -5.88 11.90 -12.22
N GLU A 27 -6.68 11.04 -12.86
CA GLU A 27 -8.08 10.82 -12.45
C GLU A 27 -8.19 10.27 -11.03
N ARG A 28 -7.33 9.31 -10.68
CA ARG A 28 -7.28 8.71 -9.33
C ARG A 28 -6.83 9.71 -8.28
N PHE A 29 -5.83 10.54 -8.58
CA PHE A 29 -5.38 11.61 -7.69
C PHE A 29 -6.51 12.60 -7.38
N LEU A 30 -7.26 13.03 -8.40
CA LEU A 30 -8.42 13.92 -8.24
C LEU A 30 -9.52 13.31 -7.38
N ARG A 31 -9.63 11.97 -7.36
CA ARG A 31 -10.54 11.21 -6.49
C ARG A 31 -9.94 10.88 -5.12
N GLN A 32 -8.80 11.49 -4.75
CA GLN A 32 -8.07 11.23 -3.50
C GLN A 32 -7.61 9.76 -3.32
N GLN A 33 -7.46 9.04 -4.43
CA GLN A 33 -6.91 7.68 -4.46
C GLN A 33 -5.40 7.76 -4.67
N VAL A 34 -4.67 7.92 -3.57
CA VAL A 34 -3.22 8.15 -3.59
C VAL A 34 -2.40 6.89 -3.88
N TYR A 35 -3.00 5.70 -3.74
CA TYR A 35 -2.37 4.43 -4.07
C TYR A 35 -2.97 3.86 -5.34
N THR A 36 -2.10 3.43 -6.25
CA THR A 36 -2.49 2.82 -7.52
C THR A 36 -1.55 1.67 -7.83
N ASP A 37 -2.13 0.52 -8.10
CA ASP A 37 -1.39 -0.66 -8.52
C ASP A 37 -1.02 -0.53 -10.01
N VAL A 38 0.20 -0.92 -10.39
CA VAL A 38 0.63 -1.02 -11.79
C VAL A 38 1.49 -2.27 -11.95
N GLY A 39 0.89 -3.41 -12.29
CA GLY A 39 1.65 -4.67 -12.37
C GLY A 39 2.28 -4.97 -11.02
N ASP A 40 3.53 -5.36 -10.87
CA ASP A 40 4.06 -5.69 -9.54
C ASP A 40 4.40 -4.49 -8.63
N ILE A 41 4.29 -3.25 -9.13
CA ILE A 41 4.62 -2.04 -8.38
C ILE A 41 3.37 -1.34 -7.83
N LEU A 42 3.56 -0.62 -6.73
CA LEU A 42 2.54 0.25 -6.13
C LEU A 42 3.00 1.71 -6.26
N ILE A 43 2.24 2.52 -6.98
CA ILE A 43 2.45 3.96 -7.09
C ILE A 43 1.75 4.66 -5.94
N ALA A 44 2.50 5.48 -5.20
CA ALA A 44 2.00 6.34 -4.13
C ALA A 44 2.19 7.82 -4.51
N MET A 45 1.10 8.57 -4.66
CA MET A 45 1.12 10.01 -4.94
C MET A 45 0.93 10.81 -3.66
N ASN A 46 1.75 11.83 -3.43
CA ASN A 46 1.64 12.68 -2.24
C ASN A 46 0.40 13.61 -2.36
N PRO A 47 -0.61 13.49 -1.48
CA PRO A 47 -1.78 14.37 -1.51
C PRO A 47 -1.53 15.76 -0.92
N PHE A 48 -0.36 16.00 -0.30
CA PHE A 48 -0.02 17.23 0.45
C PHE A 48 -1.02 17.60 1.57
N GLN A 49 -1.93 16.70 1.91
CA GLN A 49 -2.89 16.82 2.99
C GLN A 49 -2.91 15.52 3.81
N ARG A 50 -3.35 15.62 5.07
CA ARG A 50 -3.57 14.42 5.90
C ARG A 50 -4.81 13.69 5.40
N LEU A 51 -4.65 12.43 5.00
CA LEU A 51 -5.75 11.53 4.71
C LEU A 51 -5.91 10.52 5.86
N PRO A 52 -7.15 10.13 6.23
CA PRO A 52 -7.40 9.17 7.32
C PRO A 52 -7.09 7.71 6.93
N LEU A 53 -6.03 7.48 6.14
CA LEU A 53 -5.66 6.16 5.59
C LEU A 53 -4.84 5.30 6.56
N TYR A 54 -4.07 5.94 7.45
CA TYR A 54 -3.17 5.26 8.38
C TYR A 54 -3.73 5.13 9.81
N GLY A 55 -4.97 5.59 10.02
CA GLY A 55 -5.58 5.74 11.33
C GLY A 55 -4.96 6.85 12.18
N ARG A 56 -5.71 7.29 13.20
CA ARG A 56 -5.45 8.51 13.96
C ARG A 56 -4.11 8.50 14.69
N GLU A 57 -3.68 7.34 15.18
CA GLU A 57 -2.53 7.24 16.07
C GLU A 57 -1.16 7.25 15.36
N VAL A 58 -1.12 6.90 14.07
CA VAL A 58 0.15 6.79 13.32
C VAL A 58 0.65 8.15 12.82
N SER A 59 -0.25 9.13 12.66
CA SER A 59 0.08 10.44 12.07
C SER A 59 0.47 11.51 13.10
N GLU A 60 0.17 11.30 14.38
CA GLU A 60 0.21 12.33 15.43
C GLU A 60 1.42 12.23 16.38
N ARG A 61 2.45 11.44 16.06
CA ARG A 61 3.76 11.60 16.70
C ARG A 61 4.64 12.53 15.86
N PRO A 62 4.68 13.85 16.13
CA PRO A 62 5.76 14.69 15.65
C PRO A 62 7.08 14.05 16.10
N ARG A 63 7.95 13.73 15.15
CA ARG A 63 9.32 13.33 15.47
C ARG A 63 9.98 14.51 16.18
N ARG A 64 10.07 14.47 17.51
CA ARG A 64 10.96 15.37 18.25
C ARG A 64 12.38 15.04 17.82
N ARG A 65 13.03 15.99 17.15
CA ARG A 65 14.40 15.88 16.65
C ARG A 65 15.31 15.53 17.84
N GLY A 66 15.91 14.34 17.85
CA GLY A 66 16.91 13.94 18.85
C GLY A 66 16.55 12.82 19.86
N ALA A 67 15.42 12.12 19.73
CA ALA A 67 15.15 10.99 20.63
C ALA A 67 16.01 9.75 20.27
N PRO A 68 16.64 9.07 21.24
CA PRO A 68 17.41 7.85 20.98
C PRO A 68 16.52 6.77 20.38
N ARG A 69 17.10 5.98 19.48
CA ARG A 69 16.45 4.87 18.78
C ARG A 69 16.06 3.80 19.81
N ALA A 70 14.88 3.92 20.40
CA ALA A 70 14.32 2.87 21.24
C ALA A 70 14.26 1.57 20.40
N PRO A 71 14.57 0.39 20.98
CA PRO A 71 14.35 -0.87 20.30
C PRO A 71 12.90 -0.89 19.83
N ALA A 72 12.69 -1.24 18.55
CA ALA A 72 11.35 -1.29 17.97
C ALA A 72 10.43 -2.03 18.95
N PRO A 73 9.36 -1.39 19.46
CA PRO A 73 8.43 -2.11 20.31
C PRO A 73 7.90 -3.27 19.45
N ARG A 74 7.82 -4.47 20.03
CA ARG A 74 7.13 -5.62 19.42
C ARG A 74 5.76 -5.14 18.97
N CYS A 75 5.61 -4.91 17.67
CA CYS A 75 4.60 -4.05 17.05
C CYS A 75 3.28 -3.93 17.83
N PRO A 76 3.05 -2.82 18.58
CA PRO A 76 1.71 -2.46 19.03
C PRO A 76 1.29 -1.16 18.33
N ALA A 77 0.11 -1.18 17.72
CA ALA A 77 -0.61 -0.04 17.12
C ALA A 77 -0.11 0.49 15.76
N LEU A 78 -0.14 -0.35 14.72
CA LEU A 78 -0.82 0.07 13.49
C LEU A 78 -2.30 0.23 13.86
N SER A 79 -3.04 1.19 13.30
CA SER A 79 -4.49 1.24 13.52
C SER A 79 -5.10 -0.11 13.14
N PRO A 80 -5.48 -0.96 14.13
CA PRO A 80 -5.62 -2.40 13.88
C PRO A 80 -6.68 -2.64 12.80
N GLN A 81 -7.74 -1.83 12.84
CA GLN A 81 -8.89 -1.94 11.97
C GLN A 81 -8.60 -1.82 10.47
N VAL A 82 -7.62 -1.04 10.02
CA VAL A 82 -7.35 -0.87 8.58
C VAL A 82 -6.33 -1.89 8.10
N SER A 83 -5.20 -2.02 8.80
CA SER A 83 -4.17 -3.00 8.45
C SER A 83 -4.68 -4.45 8.52
N GLU A 84 -5.58 -4.76 9.45
CA GLU A 84 -6.18 -6.09 9.59
C GLU A 84 -7.04 -6.47 8.39
N ARG A 85 -7.68 -5.50 7.74
CA ARG A 85 -8.48 -5.77 6.54
C ARG A 85 -7.59 -6.30 5.42
N TYR A 86 -6.35 -5.82 5.33
CA TYR A 86 -5.39 -6.23 4.31
C TYR A 86 -4.66 -7.53 4.63
N ARG A 87 -4.85 -8.10 5.83
CA ARG A 87 -4.16 -9.30 6.26
C ARG A 87 -4.60 -10.50 5.42
N GLN A 88 -3.65 -11.19 4.81
CA GLN A 88 -3.86 -12.43 4.05
C GLN A 88 -4.88 -12.31 2.90
N HIS A 89 -5.11 -11.11 2.39
CA HIS A 89 -5.95 -10.90 1.22
C HIS A 89 -5.11 -10.93 -0.06
N GLU A 90 -5.70 -11.45 -1.13
CA GLU A 90 -5.07 -11.49 -2.44
C GLU A 90 -5.03 -10.08 -3.08
N ARG A 91 -4.09 -9.91 -4.00
CA ARG A 91 -3.94 -8.66 -4.75
C ARG A 91 -5.19 -8.44 -5.61
N GLY A 92 -5.70 -7.21 -5.64
CA GLY A 92 -6.91 -6.85 -6.39
C GLY A 92 -8.23 -7.18 -5.67
N THR A 93 -8.23 -7.91 -4.55
CA THR A 93 -9.45 -8.10 -3.73
C THR A 93 -9.82 -6.83 -2.98
N LEU A 94 -8.81 -6.06 -2.56
CA LEU A 94 -8.96 -4.81 -1.83
C LEU A 94 -8.32 -3.66 -2.61
N PRO A 95 -8.73 -2.40 -2.35
CA PRO A 95 -8.13 -1.26 -3.00
C PRO A 95 -6.62 -1.21 -2.75
N PRO A 96 -5.81 -0.75 -3.73
CA PRO A 96 -4.35 -0.63 -3.60
C PRO A 96 -3.97 0.11 -2.32
N HIS A 97 -3.04 -0.46 -1.54
CA HIS A 97 -2.56 0.15 -0.30
C HIS A 97 -1.19 -0.40 0.07
N ILE A 98 -0.36 0.42 0.73
CA ILE A 98 0.96 -0.01 1.25
C ILE A 98 0.85 -1.14 2.29
N PHE A 99 -0.32 -1.31 2.91
CA PHE A 99 -0.57 -2.39 3.87
C PHE A 99 -0.66 -3.74 3.16
N ALA A 100 -1.18 -3.80 1.93
CA ALA A 100 -1.15 -5.02 1.13
C ALA A 100 0.29 -5.43 0.81
N VAL A 101 1.15 -4.46 0.42
CA VAL A 101 2.57 -4.71 0.13
C VAL A 101 3.31 -5.20 1.37
N ALA A 102 3.11 -4.52 2.51
CA ALA A 102 3.72 -4.89 3.78
C ALA A 102 3.27 -6.28 4.25
N ASP A 103 1.97 -6.59 4.15
CA ASP A 103 1.42 -7.89 4.55
C ASP A 103 1.95 -9.03 3.69
N ARG A 104 2.03 -8.83 2.36
CA ARG A 104 2.61 -9.82 1.43
C ARG A 104 4.08 -10.09 1.75
N ALA A 105 4.88 -9.04 1.94
CA ALA A 105 6.29 -9.20 2.31
C ALA A 105 6.44 -9.92 3.65
N TYR A 106 5.62 -9.56 4.64
CA TYR A 106 5.64 -10.21 5.96
C TYR A 106 5.31 -11.70 5.88
N HIS A 107 4.24 -12.07 5.19
CA HIS A 107 3.84 -13.46 5.05
C HIS A 107 4.80 -14.29 4.18
N ALA A 108 5.42 -13.69 3.16
CA ALA A 108 6.48 -14.33 2.38
C ALA A 108 7.70 -14.66 3.26
N MET A 109 8.05 -13.80 4.22
CA MET A 109 9.10 -14.09 5.20
C MET A 109 8.70 -15.21 6.18
N LEU A 110 7.42 -15.32 6.55
CA LEU A 110 6.94 -16.31 7.53
C LEU A 110 6.82 -17.74 6.99
N GLY A 111 6.87 -17.95 5.66
CA GLY A 111 7.09 -19.25 5.01
C GLY A 111 6.27 -20.43 5.56
N ARG A 112 5.01 -20.61 5.10
CA ARG A 112 4.20 -21.78 5.52
C ARG A 112 4.46 -23.09 4.79
N ARG A 113 5.41 -23.16 3.84
CA ARG A 113 5.97 -24.40 3.29
C ARG A 113 7.17 -24.08 2.38
N ALA A 114 8.31 -24.68 2.70
CA ALA A 114 9.48 -24.93 1.85
C ALA A 114 10.48 -23.81 1.46
N ALA A 115 10.26 -22.50 1.65
CA ALA A 115 11.35 -21.52 1.66
C ALA A 115 10.93 -20.19 2.27
N ALA A 116 11.27 -19.94 3.54
CA ALA A 116 11.24 -18.58 4.08
C ALA A 116 12.30 -17.76 3.31
N GLN A 117 11.89 -16.69 2.64
CA GLN A 117 12.78 -15.84 1.84
C GLN A 117 12.82 -14.44 2.42
N SER A 118 14.02 -13.89 2.60
CA SER A 118 14.22 -12.48 2.95
C SER A 118 13.53 -11.59 1.92
N GLN A 119 12.80 -10.56 2.39
CA GLN A 119 12.10 -9.61 1.53
C GLN A 119 12.71 -8.21 1.64
N CYS A 120 12.70 -7.48 0.54
CA CYS A 120 13.03 -6.06 0.52
C CYS A 120 11.87 -5.26 -0.07
N VAL A 121 11.62 -4.07 0.49
CA VAL A 121 10.67 -3.09 -0.05
C VAL A 121 11.47 -1.87 -0.45
N VAL A 122 11.51 -1.58 -1.75
CA VAL A 122 12.17 -0.40 -2.31
C VAL A 122 11.11 0.69 -2.48
N ILE A 123 11.36 1.87 -1.90
CA ILE A 123 10.47 3.05 -1.95
C ILE A 123 11.18 4.14 -2.73
#